data_AF-A0A2J6I1K9-F1
#
_entry.id   AF-A0A2J6I1K9-F1
#
_cell.length_a   1.000
_cell.length_b   1.000
_cell.length_c   1.000
_cell.angle_alpha   90.00
_cell.angle_beta   90.00
_cell.angle_gamma   90.00
#
_symmetry.space_group_name_H-M   'P 1'
#
loop_
_entity.id
_entity.type
_entity.pdbx_description
1 polymer ?
#
loop_
_entity_poly.entity_id
_entity_poly.type
_entity_poly.pdbx_seq_one_letter_code
_entity_poly.pdbx_strand_id
1 'polypeptide(L)'
;MPVWQYLVSMSVYIVLLLLIVEFMRKNYKFAAIFWLIALLTFPLWDNQLDGWFRWAKTFSVLVPTAVIVGLGRIAQYEKREGWWNFFRKDWVLWSLYGVLMLNILEASFKDLALGNYFNAISGFILCVTIPLFKKRGSTKRGWAIGKEKPGDLLVYTNPMWNFLYTTWNIAFVYAENPGFAASSLCILLAAELYPVIKKRPELYVTARVYTLATHILIRATYDIFTPIMDSSSFGNEKVVYWWGIINFAMHVPFLFWFIITERKRKKNAKLPE
;
A
#
# COMPACT_ATOMS: atom_id res chain seq x y z
N MET A 1 23.04 -8.00 -15.30
CA MET A 1 23.07 -6.53 -15.52
C MET A 1 24.14 -5.92 -14.62
N PRO A 2 24.84 -4.86 -15.04
CA PRO A 2 25.84 -4.17 -14.21
C PRO A 2 25.21 -3.53 -12.96
N VAL A 3 25.92 -3.56 -11.83
CA VAL A 3 25.42 -3.01 -10.54
C VAL A 3 25.09 -1.52 -10.63
N TRP A 4 25.89 -0.74 -11.38
CA TRP A 4 25.66 0.69 -11.56
C TRP A 4 24.31 0.99 -12.21
N GLN A 5 23.82 0.10 -13.09
CA GLN A 5 22.56 0.30 -13.78
C GLN A 5 21.39 0.25 -12.79
N TYR A 6 21.41 -0.69 -11.85
CA TYR A 6 20.43 -0.73 -10.75
C TYR A 6 20.52 0.49 -9.86
N LEU A 7 21.72 0.90 -9.46
CA LEU A 7 21.90 2.07 -8.60
C LEU A 7 21.28 3.32 -9.23
N VAL A 8 21.59 3.59 -10.50
CA VAL A 8 21.04 4.75 -11.22
C VAL A 8 19.53 4.59 -11.43
N SER A 9 19.07 3.47 -11.99
CA SER A 9 17.67 3.30 -12.38
C SER A 9 16.75 3.29 -11.16
N MET A 10 17.11 2.59 -10.08
CA MET A 10 16.33 2.54 -8.85
C MET A 10 16.30 3.89 -8.13
N SER A 11 17.45 4.59 -8.02
CA SER A 11 17.48 5.92 -7.41
C SER A 11 16.63 6.92 -8.18
N VAL A 12 16.73 6.95 -9.51
CA VAL A 12 15.90 7.82 -10.37
C VAL A 12 14.42 7.49 -10.18
N TYR A 13 14.06 6.21 -10.15
CA TYR A 13 12.67 5.80 -10.00
C TYR A 13 12.10 6.12 -8.61
N ILE A 14 12.88 5.94 -7.53
CA ILE A 14 12.48 6.36 -6.18
C ILE A 14 12.23 7.87 -6.13
N VAL A 15 13.15 8.68 -6.68
CA VAL A 15 12.99 10.14 -6.72
C VAL A 15 11.74 10.52 -7.52
N LEU A 16 11.54 9.92 -8.69
CA LEU A 16 10.34 10.13 -9.51
C LEU A 16 9.06 9.82 -8.72
N LEU A 17 9.02 8.68 -8.03
CA LEU A 17 7.89 8.29 -7.20
C LEU A 17 7.63 9.27 -6.06
N LEU A 18 8.66 9.74 -5.36
CA LEU A 18 8.52 10.75 -4.30
C LEU A 18 7.94 12.07 -4.84
N LEU A 19 8.39 12.49 -6.03
CA LEU A 19 7.85 13.67 -6.73
C LEU A 19 6.40 13.47 -7.14
N ILE A 20 6.05 12.31 -7.69
CA ILE A 20 4.67 11.96 -8.07
C ILE A 20 3.76 11.97 -6.84
N VAL A 21 4.17 11.34 -5.73
CA VAL A 21 3.39 11.34 -4.49
C VAL A 21 3.17 12.77 -4.01
N GLU A 22 4.22 13.60 -3.97
CA GLU A 22 4.11 15.00 -3.54
C GLU A 22 3.16 15.81 -4.44
N PHE A 23 3.29 15.63 -5.75
CA PHE A 23 2.49 16.34 -6.75
C PHE A 23 1.02 15.93 -6.69
N MET A 24 0.73 14.63 -6.69
CA MET A 24 -0.63 14.08 -6.60
C MET A 24 -1.29 14.42 -5.26
N ARG A 25 -0.50 14.44 -4.17
CA ARG A 25 -0.98 14.86 -2.86
C ARG A 25 -1.40 16.33 -2.87
N LYS A 26 -0.53 17.24 -3.33
CA LYS A 26 -0.81 18.69 -3.36
C LYS A 26 -1.92 19.06 -4.35
N ASN A 27 -2.00 18.38 -5.48
CA ASN A 27 -2.95 18.64 -6.56
C ASN A 27 -4.07 17.58 -6.58
N TYR A 28 -4.83 17.47 -5.48
CA TYR A 28 -5.85 16.42 -5.30
C TYR A 28 -6.91 16.36 -6.41
N LYS A 29 -7.30 17.50 -7.01
CA LYS A 29 -8.20 17.54 -8.18
C LYS A 29 -7.57 16.89 -9.41
N PHE A 30 -6.33 17.28 -9.71
CA PHE A 30 -5.58 16.70 -10.81
C PHE A 30 -5.43 15.20 -10.60
N ALA A 31 -5.05 14.77 -9.39
CA ALA A 31 -4.91 13.36 -9.07
C ALA A 31 -6.21 12.58 -9.33
N ALA A 32 -7.36 13.08 -8.87
CA ALA A 32 -8.64 12.41 -9.11
C ALA A 32 -8.95 12.26 -10.60
N ILE A 33 -8.77 13.33 -11.39
CA ILE A 33 -9.02 13.31 -12.84
C ILE A 33 -8.03 12.38 -13.54
N PHE A 34 -6.73 12.48 -13.21
CA PHE A 34 -5.67 11.65 -13.77
C PHE A 34 -5.97 10.15 -13.56
N TRP A 35 -6.32 9.74 -12.33
CA TRP A 35 -6.61 8.33 -12.04
C TRP A 35 -7.91 7.84 -12.69
N LEU A 36 -8.91 8.71 -12.87
CA LEU A 36 -10.11 8.35 -13.64
C LEU A 36 -9.79 8.15 -15.12
N ILE A 37 -8.99 9.02 -15.73
CA ILE A 37 -8.53 8.88 -17.11
C ILE A 37 -7.64 7.64 -17.25
N ALA A 38 -6.80 7.35 -16.26
CA ALA A 38 -5.92 6.18 -16.27
C ALA A 38 -6.72 4.87 -16.41
N LEU A 39 -7.94 4.77 -15.87
CA LEU A 39 -8.80 3.60 -16.06
C LEU A 39 -9.21 3.39 -17.53
N LEU A 40 -9.25 4.45 -18.34
CA LEU A 40 -9.55 4.35 -19.78
C LEU A 40 -8.40 3.74 -20.58
N THR A 41 -7.22 3.55 -19.97
CA THR A 41 -6.10 2.83 -20.59
C THR A 41 -6.27 1.30 -20.57
N PHE A 42 -7.38 0.79 -20.02
CA PHE A 42 -7.66 -0.65 -19.95
C PHE A 42 -7.50 -1.43 -21.28
N PRO A 43 -7.75 -0.87 -22.48
CA PRO A 43 -7.52 -1.61 -23.73
C PRO A 43 -6.05 -1.93 -23.99
N LEU A 44 -5.12 -1.18 -23.38
CA LEU A 44 -3.68 -1.43 -23.50
C LEU A 44 -3.20 -2.54 -22.56
N TRP A 45 -4.01 -2.90 -21.55
CA TRP A 45 -3.58 -3.79 -20.48
C TRP A 45 -3.48 -5.26 -20.88
N ASP A 46 -4.26 -5.68 -21.88
CA ASP A 46 -4.27 -7.06 -22.36
C ASP A 46 -2.89 -7.53 -22.84
N ASN A 47 -2.10 -6.60 -23.40
CA ASN A 47 -0.76 -6.89 -23.90
C ASN A 47 0.30 -7.12 -22.80
N GLN A 48 0.01 -6.74 -21.55
CA GLN A 48 0.98 -6.76 -20.45
C GLN A 48 0.51 -7.60 -19.24
N LEU A 49 -0.81 -7.70 -19.04
CA LEU A 49 -1.41 -8.40 -17.91
C LEU A 49 -1.74 -9.85 -18.28
N ASP A 50 -0.77 -10.74 -18.07
CA ASP A 50 -1.01 -12.18 -18.16
C ASP A 50 -1.59 -12.76 -16.86
N GLY A 51 -2.69 -13.50 -16.98
CA GLY A 51 -3.38 -14.17 -15.89
C GLY A 51 -4.37 -13.31 -15.08
N TRP A 52 -5.44 -13.97 -14.60
CA TRP A 52 -6.54 -13.32 -13.87
C TRP A 52 -6.07 -12.56 -12.61
N PHE A 53 -5.01 -13.02 -11.95
CA PHE A 53 -4.49 -12.41 -10.73
C PHE A 53 -3.97 -10.99 -10.99
N ARG A 54 -3.26 -10.76 -12.09
CA ARG A 54 -2.72 -9.44 -12.43
C ARG A 54 -3.82 -8.45 -12.81
N TRP A 55 -4.85 -8.94 -13.50
CA TRP A 55 -6.06 -8.18 -13.79
C TRP A 55 -6.79 -7.78 -12.50
N ALA A 56 -7.07 -8.75 -11.63
CA ALA A 56 -7.71 -8.51 -10.34
C ALA A 56 -6.92 -7.48 -9.52
N LYS A 57 -5.60 -7.63 -9.43
CA LYS A 57 -4.70 -6.70 -8.73
C LYS A 57 -4.74 -5.29 -9.31
N THR A 58 -4.76 -5.18 -10.63
CA THR A 58 -4.78 -3.88 -11.32
C THR A 58 -6.07 -3.14 -11.03
N PHE A 59 -7.22 -3.81 -11.15
CA PHE A 59 -8.51 -3.22 -10.80
C PHE A 59 -8.62 -2.91 -9.30
N SER A 60 -8.18 -3.82 -8.42
CA SER A 60 -8.28 -3.67 -6.96
C SER A 60 -7.41 -2.53 -6.42
N VAL A 61 -6.44 -2.04 -7.20
CA VAL A 61 -5.63 -0.86 -6.86
C VAL A 61 -6.11 0.40 -7.56
N LEU A 62 -6.29 0.37 -8.89
CA LEU A 62 -6.57 1.58 -9.66
C LEU A 62 -7.97 2.12 -9.40
N VAL A 63 -8.98 1.25 -9.29
CA VAL A 63 -10.38 1.69 -9.07
C VAL A 63 -10.54 2.36 -7.71
N PRO A 64 -10.08 1.78 -6.57
CA PRO A 64 -10.14 2.48 -5.29
C PRO A 64 -9.31 3.77 -5.26
N THR A 65 -8.17 3.82 -5.93
CA THR A 65 -7.34 5.02 -6.02
C THR A 65 -8.08 6.15 -6.75
N ALA A 66 -8.71 5.85 -7.89
CA ALA A 66 -9.45 6.82 -8.70
C ALA A 66 -10.75 7.27 -8.01
N VAL A 67 -11.59 6.31 -7.62
CA VAL A 67 -12.97 6.56 -7.20
C VAL A 67 -13.03 6.89 -5.71
N ILE A 68 -12.40 6.08 -4.85
CA ILE A 68 -12.57 6.22 -3.40
C ILE A 68 -11.63 7.29 -2.85
N VAL A 69 -10.32 7.21 -3.17
CA VAL A 69 -9.34 8.21 -2.72
C VAL A 69 -9.53 9.52 -3.48
N GLY A 70 -9.57 9.49 -4.82
CA GLY A 70 -9.72 10.69 -5.64
C GLY A 70 -10.98 11.50 -5.31
N LEU A 71 -12.16 10.91 -5.48
CA LEU A 71 -13.43 11.61 -5.22
C LEU A 71 -13.65 11.86 -3.73
N GLY A 72 -13.25 10.93 -2.85
CA GLY A 72 -13.38 11.09 -1.40
C GLY A 72 -12.61 12.30 -0.86
N ARG A 73 -11.39 12.54 -1.36
CA ARG A 73 -10.60 13.72 -1.00
C ARG A 73 -11.26 15.02 -1.46
N ILE A 74 -11.77 15.08 -2.70
CA ILE A 74 -12.50 16.25 -3.21
C ILE A 74 -13.75 16.50 -2.37
N ALA A 75 -14.57 15.47 -2.15
CA ALA A 75 -15.82 15.55 -1.42
C ALA A 75 -15.62 16.11 -0.01
N GLN A 76 -14.61 15.59 0.70
CA GLN A 76 -14.35 15.94 2.09
C GLN A 76 -13.70 17.32 2.24
N TYR A 77 -12.72 17.64 1.40
CA TYR A 77 -11.98 18.90 1.48
C TYR A 77 -12.85 20.09 1.05
N GLU A 78 -13.56 19.98 -0.08
CA GLU A 78 -14.38 21.07 -0.61
C GLU A 78 -15.77 21.15 0.03
N LYS A 79 -16.13 20.19 0.88
CA LYS A 79 -17.45 20.08 1.52
C LYS A 79 -18.59 20.19 0.51
N ARG A 80 -18.40 19.66 -0.70
CA ARG A 80 -19.42 19.72 -1.77
C ARG A 80 -20.71 19.05 -1.32
N GLU A 81 -21.83 19.64 -1.70
CA GLU A 81 -23.17 19.16 -1.38
C GLU A 81 -23.74 18.27 -2.50
N GLY A 82 -24.95 17.73 -2.30
CA GLY A 82 -25.61 16.84 -3.25
C GLY A 82 -25.02 15.42 -3.23
N TRP A 83 -24.74 14.85 -4.41
CA TRP A 83 -24.22 13.48 -4.54
C TRP A 83 -22.87 13.27 -3.83
N TRP A 84 -22.07 14.33 -3.67
CA TRP A 84 -20.79 14.31 -2.95
C TRP A 84 -20.93 13.94 -1.47
N ASN A 85 -22.12 14.16 -0.87
CA ASN A 85 -22.40 13.72 0.50
C ASN A 85 -22.29 12.21 0.66
N PHE A 86 -22.46 11.44 -0.42
CA PHE A 86 -22.19 10.01 -0.42
C PHE A 86 -20.73 9.74 -0.01
N PHE A 87 -19.76 10.42 -0.61
CA PHE A 87 -18.32 10.24 -0.37
C PHE A 87 -17.81 10.85 0.94
N ARG A 88 -18.66 11.52 1.72
CA ARG A 88 -18.30 12.10 3.03
C ARG A 88 -18.68 11.19 4.20
N LYS A 89 -19.31 10.05 3.92
CA LYS A 89 -19.77 9.09 4.94
C LYS A 89 -18.66 8.15 5.39
N ASP A 90 -18.86 7.54 6.55
CA ASP A 90 -17.96 6.56 7.19
C ASP A 90 -17.62 5.36 6.28
N TRP A 91 -18.47 5.01 5.29
CA TRP A 91 -18.22 3.90 4.38
C TRP A 91 -16.94 4.08 3.56
N VAL A 92 -16.58 5.32 3.18
CA VAL A 92 -15.35 5.58 2.39
C VAL A 92 -14.12 5.10 3.14
N LEU A 93 -14.03 5.40 4.43
CA LEU A 93 -12.89 4.99 5.26
C LEU A 93 -12.90 3.49 5.55
N TRP A 94 -14.09 2.89 5.72
CA TRP A 94 -14.22 1.43 5.80
C TRP A 94 -13.82 0.72 4.51
N SER A 95 -14.17 1.27 3.35
CA SER A 95 -13.77 0.73 2.05
C SER A 95 -12.27 0.84 1.82
N LEU A 96 -11.64 1.96 2.19
CA LEU A 96 -10.17 2.09 2.10
C LEU A 96 -9.45 1.09 3.02
N TYR A 97 -9.96 0.90 4.24
CA TYR A 97 -9.49 -0.15 5.14
C TYR A 97 -9.65 -1.54 4.50
N GLY A 98 -10.83 -1.83 3.94
CA GLY A 98 -11.13 -3.10 3.27
C GLY A 98 -10.25 -3.36 2.06
N VAL A 99 -9.97 -2.34 1.24
CA VAL A 99 -9.08 -2.44 0.08
C VAL A 99 -7.64 -2.73 0.51
N LEU A 100 -7.14 -2.07 1.56
CA LEU A 100 -5.81 -2.39 2.10
C LEU A 100 -5.75 -3.85 2.60
N MET A 101 -6.76 -4.28 3.35
CA MET A 101 -6.85 -5.65 3.85
C MET A 101 -6.91 -6.66 2.70
N LEU A 102 -7.77 -6.42 1.70
CA LEU A 102 -7.90 -7.25 0.51
C LEU A 102 -6.58 -7.32 -0.27
N ASN A 103 -5.86 -6.21 -0.41
CA ASN A 103 -4.56 -6.17 -1.08
C ASN A 103 -3.53 -7.07 -0.39
N ILE A 104 -3.54 -7.12 0.95
CA ILE A 104 -2.68 -7.99 1.75
C ILE A 104 -3.14 -9.45 1.64
N LEU A 105 -4.45 -9.70 1.75
CA LEU A 105 -5.02 -11.04 1.66
C LEU A 105 -4.78 -11.69 0.29
N GLU A 106 -4.99 -10.96 -0.80
CA GLU A 106 -4.72 -11.45 -2.16
C GLU A 106 -3.29 -11.97 -2.31
N ALA A 107 -2.31 -11.18 -1.85
CA ALA A 107 -0.91 -11.57 -1.88
C ALA A 107 -0.61 -12.72 -0.88
N SER A 108 -1.25 -12.74 0.29
CA SER A 108 -1.08 -13.82 1.28
C SER A 108 -1.61 -15.16 0.75
N PHE A 109 -2.78 -15.16 0.09
CA PHE A 109 -3.31 -16.35 -0.56
C PHE A 109 -2.45 -16.81 -1.72
N LYS A 110 -1.89 -15.87 -2.48
CA LYS A 110 -0.94 -16.19 -3.54
C LYS A 110 0.35 -16.79 -2.98
N ASP A 111 0.87 -16.28 -1.86
CA ASP A 111 1.99 -16.89 -1.14
C ASP A 111 1.68 -18.33 -0.68
N LEU A 112 0.47 -18.59 -0.17
CA LEU A 112 0.05 -19.96 0.16
C LEU A 112 0.08 -20.86 -1.07
N ALA A 113 -0.42 -20.37 -2.22
CA ALA A 113 -0.43 -21.12 -3.47
C ALA A 113 0.98 -21.39 -4.02
N LEU A 114 1.95 -20.53 -3.70
CA LEU A 114 3.37 -20.68 -4.05
C LEU A 114 4.15 -21.54 -3.03
N GLY A 115 3.53 -21.99 -1.94
CA GLY A 115 4.19 -22.79 -0.89
C GLY A 115 4.93 -21.97 0.18
N ASN A 116 4.79 -20.64 0.18
CA ASN A 116 5.44 -19.72 1.12
C ASN A 116 4.65 -19.55 2.42
N TYR A 117 4.42 -20.64 3.15
CA TYR A 117 3.51 -20.65 4.31
C TYR A 117 3.87 -19.62 5.40
N PHE A 118 5.15 -19.47 5.73
CA PHE A 118 5.59 -18.52 6.76
C PHE A 118 5.34 -17.05 6.37
N ASN A 119 5.56 -16.72 5.10
CA ASN A 119 5.27 -15.36 4.60
C ASN A 119 3.76 -15.11 4.52
N ALA A 120 2.98 -16.11 4.08
CA ALA A 120 1.53 -16.01 4.09
C ALA A 120 0.95 -15.75 5.49
N ILE A 121 1.41 -16.48 6.51
CA ILE A 121 0.98 -16.28 7.90
C ILE A 121 1.32 -14.87 8.37
N SER A 122 2.51 -14.36 8.01
CA SER A 122 2.90 -12.98 8.30
C SER A 122 1.92 -11.96 7.69
N GLY A 123 1.45 -12.21 6.47
CA GLY A 123 0.42 -11.40 5.81
C GLY A 123 -0.94 -11.42 6.52
N PHE A 124 -1.38 -12.59 7.03
CA PHE A 124 -2.58 -12.66 7.87
C PHE A 124 -2.41 -11.90 9.19
N ILE A 125 -1.23 -11.96 9.81
CA ILE A 125 -0.91 -11.18 11.01
C ILE A 125 -1.00 -9.68 10.71
N LEU A 126 -0.49 -9.23 9.56
CA LEU A 126 -0.61 -7.83 9.12
C LEU A 126 -2.08 -7.40 9.00
N CYS A 127 -2.96 -8.25 8.46
CA CYS A 127 -4.39 -7.98 8.38
C CYS A 127 -5.04 -7.78 9.75
N VAL A 128 -4.69 -8.60 10.74
CA VAL A 128 -5.23 -8.49 12.11
C VAL A 128 -4.73 -7.22 12.83
N THR A 129 -3.54 -6.75 12.47
CA THR A 129 -2.86 -5.63 13.13
C THR A 129 -3.07 -4.28 12.44
N ILE A 130 -3.86 -4.21 11.36
CA ILE A 130 -4.25 -2.93 10.74
C ILE A 130 -5.01 -2.07 11.76
N PRO A 131 -4.69 -0.77 11.92
CA PRO A 131 -5.45 0.11 12.79
C PRO A 131 -6.89 0.23 12.30
N LEU A 132 -7.85 -0.10 13.16
CA LEU A 132 -9.28 0.01 12.85
C LEU A 132 -9.67 1.48 12.61
N PHE A 133 -10.50 1.73 11.59
CA PHE A 133 -11.04 3.06 11.31
C PHE A 133 -11.87 3.59 12.50
N LYS A 134 -12.87 2.81 12.97
CA LYS A 134 -13.74 3.17 14.11
C LYS A 134 -13.78 2.01 15.09
N LYS A 135 -13.20 2.22 16.28
CA LYS A 135 -13.22 1.23 17.36
C LYS A 135 -14.25 1.64 18.40
N ARG A 136 -15.13 0.71 18.79
CA ARG A 136 -16.13 0.93 19.87
C ARG A 136 -15.40 1.36 21.15
N GLY A 137 -15.68 2.59 21.62
CA GLY A 137 -15.08 3.17 22.83
C GLY A 137 -13.76 3.94 22.65
N SER A 138 -13.31 4.21 21.42
CA SER A 138 -12.12 5.06 21.17
C SER A 138 -12.52 6.41 20.58
N THR A 139 -12.01 7.50 21.16
CA THR A 139 -12.12 8.87 20.61
C THR A 139 -11.17 9.11 19.42
N LYS A 140 -10.12 8.30 19.28
CA LYS A 140 -9.16 8.37 18.18
C LYS A 140 -9.59 7.47 17.02
N ARG A 141 -9.75 8.06 15.83
CA ARG A 141 -9.99 7.35 14.56
C ARG A 141 -8.64 6.96 13.96
N GLY A 142 -8.47 5.68 13.61
CA GLY A 142 -7.22 5.21 12.98
C GLY A 142 -7.02 5.75 11.56
N TRP A 143 -8.11 6.18 10.93
CA TRP A 143 -8.16 6.69 9.56
C TRP A 143 -8.96 7.99 9.51
N ALA A 144 -8.50 8.95 8.73
CA ALA A 144 -9.21 10.19 8.47
C ALA A 144 -8.85 10.74 7.09
N ILE A 145 -9.76 11.50 6.48
CA ILE A 145 -9.41 12.40 5.38
C ILE A 145 -9.33 13.81 5.97
N GLY A 146 -8.18 14.46 5.77
CA GLY A 146 -7.88 15.79 6.27
C GLY A 146 -8.92 16.80 5.81
N LYS A 147 -9.32 17.69 6.72
CA LYS A 147 -10.23 18.81 6.41
C LYS A 147 -9.47 20.02 5.87
N GLU A 148 -8.17 20.08 6.14
CA GLU A 148 -7.27 21.15 5.70
C GLU A 148 -6.57 20.78 4.39
N LYS A 149 -6.07 21.79 3.68
CA LYS A 149 -5.39 21.60 2.40
C LYS A 149 -4.12 20.76 2.64
N PRO A 150 -3.87 19.68 1.88
CA PRO A 150 -4.53 19.31 0.62
C PRO A 150 -5.56 18.17 0.73
N GLY A 151 -6.16 17.95 1.91
CA GLY A 151 -7.18 16.93 2.11
C GLY A 151 -6.61 15.51 2.10
N ASP A 152 -5.50 15.30 2.82
CA ASP A 152 -4.74 14.04 2.80
C ASP A 152 -5.54 12.85 3.40
N LEU A 153 -5.30 11.64 2.89
CA LEU A 153 -5.70 10.43 3.59
C LEU A 153 -4.67 10.15 4.71
N LEU A 154 -5.09 10.37 5.95
CA LEU A 154 -4.27 10.20 7.15
C LEU A 154 -4.58 8.83 7.75
N VAL A 155 -3.55 7.99 7.87
CA VAL A 155 -3.67 6.68 8.54
C VAL A 155 -2.59 6.56 9.59
N TYR A 156 -3.01 6.42 10.85
CA TYR A 156 -2.10 6.39 11.99
C TYR A 156 -1.60 4.97 12.25
N THR A 157 -0.73 4.48 11.36
CA THR A 157 -0.07 3.19 11.51
C THR A 157 1.11 3.26 12.49
N ASN A 158 1.51 2.11 13.02
CA ASN A 158 2.73 1.99 13.82
C ASN A 158 3.94 1.87 12.86
N PRO A 159 5.07 2.57 13.10
CA PRO A 159 6.28 2.41 12.28
C PRO A 159 6.75 0.96 12.13
N MET A 160 6.63 0.16 13.19
CA MET A 160 6.94 -1.27 13.13
C MET A 160 6.00 -2.03 12.20
N TRP A 161 4.71 -1.66 12.16
CA TRP A 161 3.76 -2.25 11.20
C TRP A 161 4.14 -1.90 9.76
N ASN A 162 4.56 -0.66 9.50
CA ASN A 162 5.02 -0.24 8.17
C ASN A 162 6.25 -1.06 7.74
N PHE A 163 7.26 -1.16 8.61
CA PHE A 163 8.46 -1.96 8.34
C PHE A 163 8.12 -3.42 8.06
N LEU A 164 7.31 -4.05 8.92
CA LEU A 164 6.86 -5.44 8.77
C LEU A 164 6.07 -5.64 7.47
N TYR A 165 5.19 -4.71 7.13
CA TYR A 165 4.48 -4.69 5.85
C TYR A 165 5.46 -4.61 4.68
N THR A 166 6.47 -3.75 4.76
CA THR A 166 7.47 -3.55 3.70
C THR A 166 8.28 -4.83 3.45
N THR A 167 8.84 -5.45 4.50
CA THR A 167 9.61 -6.71 4.37
C THR A 167 8.73 -7.88 3.90
N TRP A 168 7.49 -7.96 4.36
CA TRP A 168 6.54 -8.97 3.91
C TRP A 168 6.19 -8.82 2.42
N ASN A 169 5.94 -7.58 1.98
CA ASN A 169 5.51 -7.28 0.62
C ASN A 169 6.63 -7.55 -0.40
N ILE A 170 7.88 -7.18 -0.07
CA ILE A 170 9.00 -7.48 -0.98
C ILE A 170 9.29 -8.98 -1.04
N ALA A 171 9.18 -9.70 0.08
CA ALA A 171 9.35 -11.15 0.08
C ALA A 171 8.30 -11.85 -0.80
N PHE A 172 7.05 -11.38 -0.76
CA PHE A 172 5.98 -11.85 -1.66
C PHE A 172 6.34 -11.61 -3.14
N VAL A 173 6.70 -10.38 -3.51
CA VAL A 173 7.01 -10.07 -4.92
C VAL A 173 8.24 -10.83 -5.40
N TYR A 174 9.26 -10.95 -4.57
CA TYR A 174 10.48 -11.70 -4.89
C TYR A 174 10.20 -13.18 -5.15
N ALA A 175 9.17 -13.76 -4.51
CA ALA A 175 8.72 -15.11 -4.77
C ALA A 175 7.77 -15.23 -5.98
N GLU A 176 6.82 -14.30 -6.13
CA GLU A 176 5.80 -14.35 -7.18
C GLU A 176 6.37 -14.01 -8.56
N ASN A 177 7.22 -12.98 -8.62
CA ASN A 177 7.87 -12.57 -9.85
C ASN A 177 9.22 -11.89 -9.55
N PRO A 178 10.32 -12.66 -9.47
CA PRO A 178 11.63 -12.14 -9.11
C PRO A 178 12.11 -11.07 -10.10
N GLY A 179 11.66 -11.05 -11.35
CA GLY A 179 12.03 -10.04 -12.34
C GLY A 179 11.63 -8.61 -11.95
N PHE A 180 10.54 -8.44 -11.19
CA PHE A 180 10.06 -7.13 -10.75
C PHE A 180 10.44 -6.78 -9.31
N ALA A 181 11.17 -7.62 -8.59
CA ALA A 181 11.51 -7.40 -7.19
C ALA A 181 12.27 -6.07 -6.96
N ALA A 182 13.25 -5.72 -7.82
CA ALA A 182 13.99 -4.45 -7.70
C ALA A 182 13.07 -3.22 -7.87
N SER A 183 12.22 -3.23 -8.90
CA SER A 183 11.25 -2.15 -9.12
C SER A 183 10.21 -2.05 -7.99
N SER A 184 9.83 -3.20 -7.42
CA SER A 184 8.88 -3.29 -6.31
C SER A 184 9.51 -2.82 -4.99
N LEU A 185 10.80 -3.05 -4.79
CA LEU A 185 11.55 -2.48 -3.68
C LEU A 185 11.55 -0.94 -3.76
N CYS A 186 11.69 -0.36 -4.97
CA CYS A 186 11.66 1.09 -5.15
C CYS A 186 10.34 1.71 -4.65
N ILE A 187 9.21 1.10 -4.98
CA ILE A 187 7.89 1.64 -4.58
C ILE A 187 7.64 1.51 -3.09
N LEU A 188 8.21 0.47 -2.44
CA LEU A 188 8.12 0.27 -1.00
C LEU A 188 9.02 1.26 -0.26
N LEU A 189 10.28 1.41 -0.70
CA LEU A 189 11.20 2.39 -0.16
C LEU A 189 10.70 3.81 -0.34
N ALA A 190 10.14 4.16 -1.50
CA ALA A 190 9.53 5.48 -1.70
C ALA A 190 8.38 5.73 -0.71
N ALA A 191 7.54 4.73 -0.45
CA ALA A 191 6.45 4.84 0.51
C ALA A 191 6.92 4.96 1.97
N GLU A 192 8.03 4.33 2.36
CA GLU A 192 8.66 4.44 3.68
C GLU A 192 9.42 5.76 3.86
N LEU A 193 10.19 6.17 2.85
CA LEU A 193 11.01 7.39 2.90
C LEU A 193 10.15 8.65 2.93
N TYR A 194 9.03 8.66 2.20
CA TYR A 194 8.16 9.83 2.12
C TYR A 194 7.67 10.38 3.47
N PRO A 195 7.03 9.58 4.36
CA PRO A 195 6.61 10.05 5.68
C PRO A 195 7.78 10.48 6.57
N VAL A 196 8.95 9.84 6.43
CA VAL A 196 10.17 10.20 7.17
C VAL A 196 10.68 11.58 6.72
N ILE A 197 10.82 11.81 5.41
CA ILE A 197 11.25 13.09 4.83
C ILE A 197 10.28 14.21 5.22
N LYS A 198 8.98 13.93 5.21
CA LYS A 198 7.95 14.91 5.58
C LYS A 198 7.71 15.04 7.08
N LYS A 199 8.35 14.20 7.91
CA LYS A 199 8.12 14.10 9.36
C LYS A 199 6.63 13.92 9.71
N ARG A 200 5.90 13.22 8.85
CA ARG A 200 4.45 12.99 8.93
C ARG A 200 4.15 11.51 8.76
N PRO A 201 4.25 10.69 9.83
CA PRO A 201 4.09 9.24 9.76
C PRO A 201 2.71 8.82 9.23
N GLU A 202 1.69 9.65 9.42
CA GLU A 202 0.32 9.39 9.00
C GLU A 202 0.12 9.39 7.46
N LEU A 203 1.13 9.80 6.70
CA LEU A 203 1.12 9.84 5.23
C LEU A 203 1.59 8.53 4.58
N TYR A 204 2.06 7.55 5.36
CA TYR A 204 2.59 6.29 4.82
C TYR A 204 1.60 5.61 3.86
N VAL A 205 0.34 5.44 4.25
CA VAL A 205 -0.67 4.79 3.41
C VAL A 205 -1.00 5.62 2.17
N THR A 206 -1.04 6.95 2.26
CA THR A 206 -1.20 7.82 1.08
C THR A 206 -0.04 7.64 0.10
N ALA A 207 1.20 7.62 0.59
CA ALA A 207 2.37 7.35 -0.24
C ALA A 207 2.29 5.96 -0.87
N ARG A 208 1.84 4.95 -0.12
CA ARG A 208 1.68 3.59 -0.64
C ARG A 208 0.62 3.50 -1.74
N VAL A 209 -0.53 4.16 -1.58
CA VAL A 209 -1.58 4.20 -2.61
C VAL A 209 -1.01 4.75 -3.92
N TYR A 210 -0.36 5.92 -3.89
CA TYR A 210 0.12 6.54 -5.12
C TYR A 210 1.33 5.81 -5.72
N THR A 211 2.27 5.33 -4.92
CA THR A 211 3.42 4.57 -5.43
C THR A 211 2.99 3.26 -6.06
N LEU A 212 2.09 2.51 -5.41
CA LEU A 212 1.57 1.25 -5.94
C LEU A 212 0.71 1.47 -7.18
N ALA A 213 -0.22 2.43 -7.17
CA ALA A 213 -1.06 2.74 -8.32
C ALA A 213 -0.23 3.20 -9.53
N THR A 214 0.80 4.02 -9.31
CA THR A 214 1.70 4.47 -10.39
C THR A 214 2.47 3.30 -10.98
N HIS A 215 3.03 2.46 -10.12
CA HIS A 215 3.79 1.29 -10.56
C HIS A 215 2.93 0.31 -11.35
N ILE A 216 1.72 0.01 -10.86
CA ILE A 216 0.78 -0.88 -11.54
C ILE A 216 0.30 -0.28 -12.86
N LEU A 217 -0.01 1.01 -12.92
CA LEU A 217 -0.44 1.66 -14.16
C LEU A 217 0.66 1.59 -15.23
N ILE A 218 1.91 1.88 -14.85
CA ILE A 218 3.05 1.77 -15.77
C ILE A 218 3.15 0.32 -16.25
N ARG A 219 3.20 -0.67 -15.34
CA ARG A 219 3.30 -2.08 -15.72
C ARG A 219 2.15 -2.58 -16.58
N ALA A 220 0.94 -2.10 -16.35
CA ALA A 220 -0.22 -2.48 -17.13
C ALA A 220 -0.20 -1.84 -18.53
N THR A 221 0.45 -0.68 -18.71
CA THR A 221 0.48 0.02 -20.00
C THR A 221 1.72 -0.33 -20.83
N TYR A 222 2.89 -0.41 -20.20
CA TYR A 222 4.15 -0.74 -20.85
C TYR A 222 5.22 -1.19 -19.84
N ASP A 223 5.89 -2.32 -20.10
CA ASP A 223 6.97 -2.80 -19.24
C ASP A 223 8.30 -2.07 -19.50
N ILE A 224 8.51 -1.02 -18.71
CA ILE A 224 9.80 -0.31 -18.66
C ILE A 224 10.78 -0.91 -17.65
N PHE A 225 10.37 -1.87 -16.81
CA PHE A 225 11.16 -2.29 -15.65
C PHE A 225 12.08 -3.45 -15.98
N THR A 226 11.60 -4.47 -16.68
CA THR A 226 12.45 -5.62 -17.03
C THR A 226 13.69 -5.24 -17.85
N PRO A 227 13.67 -4.25 -18.77
CA PRO A 227 14.89 -3.90 -19.51
C PRO A 227 15.97 -3.19 -18.67
N ILE A 228 15.59 -2.54 -17.55
CA ILE A 228 16.50 -1.66 -16.77
C ILE A 228 16.67 -2.04 -15.29
N MET A 229 15.84 -2.96 -14.78
CA MET A 229 15.77 -3.40 -13.39
C MET A 229 15.39 -4.88 -13.27
N ASP A 230 15.68 -5.73 -14.26
CA ASP A 230 15.35 -7.16 -14.16
C ASP A 230 16.12 -7.87 -13.04
N SER A 231 15.40 -8.16 -11.96
CA SER A 231 15.96 -8.88 -10.81
C SER A 231 15.81 -10.41 -10.89
N SER A 232 15.46 -10.98 -12.04
CA SER A 232 15.30 -12.44 -12.21
C SER A 232 16.55 -13.21 -11.85
N SER A 233 17.73 -12.66 -12.18
CA SER A 233 19.03 -13.24 -11.82
C SER A 233 19.29 -13.36 -10.31
N PHE A 234 18.58 -12.57 -9.49
CA PHE A 234 18.68 -12.65 -8.04
C PHE A 234 17.72 -13.68 -7.45
N GLY A 235 16.76 -14.21 -8.22
CA GLY A 235 15.73 -15.12 -7.71
C GLY A 235 16.32 -16.41 -7.13
N ASN A 236 15.97 -16.72 -5.87
CA ASN A 236 16.42 -17.92 -5.19
C ASN A 236 15.39 -18.41 -4.18
N GLU A 237 14.92 -19.64 -4.35
CA GLU A 237 13.90 -20.26 -3.49
C GLU A 237 14.34 -20.39 -2.03
N LYS A 238 15.64 -20.64 -1.76
CA LYS A 238 16.15 -20.70 -0.38
C LYS A 238 16.06 -19.33 0.29
N VAL A 239 16.32 -18.26 -0.46
CA VAL A 239 16.20 -16.89 0.05
C VAL A 239 14.74 -16.60 0.37
N VAL A 240 13.80 -16.95 -0.51
CA VAL A 240 12.35 -16.83 -0.26
C VAL A 240 11.95 -17.53 1.05
N TYR A 241 12.38 -18.79 1.22
CA TYR A 241 12.06 -19.59 2.40
C TYR A 241 12.57 -18.97 3.70
N TRP A 242 13.87 -18.64 3.77
CA TRP A 242 14.47 -18.03 4.96
C TRP A 242 13.91 -16.64 5.26
N TRP A 243 13.64 -15.85 4.23
CA TRP A 243 12.98 -14.55 4.39
C TRP A 243 11.59 -14.70 4.99
N GLY A 244 10.81 -15.69 4.52
CA GLY A 244 9.52 -16.03 5.11
C GLY A 244 9.61 -16.37 6.61
N ILE A 245 10.61 -17.17 7.01
CA ILE A 245 10.86 -17.51 8.42
C ILE A 245 11.21 -16.26 9.23
N ILE A 246 12.12 -15.41 8.72
CA ILE A 246 12.53 -14.17 9.39
C ILE A 246 11.31 -13.25 9.55
N ASN A 247 10.49 -13.09 8.52
CA ASN A 247 9.25 -12.33 8.58
C ASN A 247 8.33 -12.90 9.67
N PHE A 248 8.09 -14.21 9.69
CA PHE A 248 7.25 -14.85 10.69
C PHE A 248 7.77 -14.61 12.13
N ALA A 249 9.07 -14.79 12.34
CA ALA A 249 9.73 -14.57 13.62
C ALA A 249 9.62 -13.13 14.13
N MET A 250 9.53 -12.14 13.23
CA MET A 250 9.29 -10.73 13.60
C MET A 250 7.80 -10.40 13.78
N HIS A 251 6.92 -10.99 12.96
CA HIS A 251 5.48 -10.71 12.99
C HIS A 251 4.78 -11.29 14.22
N VAL A 252 5.17 -12.49 14.66
CA VAL A 252 4.55 -13.16 15.82
C VAL A 252 4.74 -12.36 17.12
N PRO A 253 5.95 -11.93 17.52
CA PRO A 253 6.13 -11.06 18.68
C PRO A 253 5.36 -9.74 18.56
N PHE A 254 5.32 -9.16 17.37
CA PHE A 254 4.57 -7.94 17.11
C PHE A 254 3.07 -8.13 17.32
N LEU A 255 2.49 -9.26 16.90
CA LEU A 255 1.10 -9.61 17.16
C LEU A 255 0.80 -9.67 18.66
N PHE A 256 1.64 -10.36 19.44
CA PHE A 256 1.47 -10.44 20.90
C PHE A 256 1.55 -9.07 21.54
N TRP A 257 2.55 -8.27 21.16
CA TRP A 257 2.69 -6.89 21.64
C TRP A 257 1.45 -6.05 21.31
N PHE A 258 0.93 -6.15 20.08
CA PHE A 258 -0.27 -5.45 19.65
C PHE A 258 -1.48 -5.84 20.49
N ILE A 259 -1.74 -7.14 20.67
CA ILE A 259 -2.87 -7.63 21.47
C ILE A 259 -2.76 -7.17 22.93
N ILE A 260 -1.57 -7.23 23.54
CA ILE A 260 -1.35 -6.80 24.92
C ILE A 260 -1.60 -5.30 25.05
N THR A 261 -1.05 -4.50 24.14
CA THR A 261 -1.23 -3.04 24.12
C THR A 261 -2.70 -2.68 23.97
N GLU A 262 -3.41 -3.36 23.08
CA GLU A 262 -4.84 -3.15 22.84
C GLU A 262 -5.70 -3.59 24.03
N ARG A 263 -5.33 -4.64 24.76
CA ARG A 263 -5.97 -5.05 26.02
C ARG A 263 -5.75 -4.00 27.12
N LYS A 264 -4.51 -3.51 27.30
CA LYS A 264 -4.19 -2.45 28.27
C LYS A 264 -4.98 -1.17 27.99
N ARG A 265 -5.04 -0.74 26.72
CA ARG A 265 -5.85 0.43 26.29
C ARG A 265 -7.33 0.25 26.62
N LYS A 266 -7.91 -0.93 26.37
CA LYS A 266 -9.32 -1.23 26.71
C LYS A 266 -9.58 -1.21 28.22
N LYS A 267 -8.62 -1.69 29.03
CA LYS A 267 -8.73 -1.67 30.50
C LYS A 267 -8.73 -0.23 31.02
N ASN A 268 -7.83 0.61 30.52
CA ASN A 268 -7.70 2.00 30.94
C ASN A 268 -8.89 2.87 30.48
N ALA A 269 -9.47 2.60 29.31
CA ALA A 269 -10.66 3.30 28.83
C ALA A 269 -11.96 2.95 29.58
N LYS A 270 -11.95 1.90 30.42
CA LYS A 270 -13.09 1.45 31.22
C LYS A 270 -13.03 1.91 32.69
N LEU A 271 -11.94 2.52 33.12
CA LEU A 271 -11.82 3.15 34.42
C LEU A 271 -12.23 4.62 34.23
N PRO A 272 -13.42 5.06 34.67
CA PRO A 272 -13.65 6.48 34.84
C PRO A 272 -12.70 6.98 35.93
N GLU A 273 -12.08 8.13 35.69
CA GLU A 273 -11.49 8.95 36.76
C GLU A 273 -12.55 9.33 37.80
#